data_AF-A0A9W3BFI2-F1
#
_entry.id   AF-A0A9W3BFI2-F1
#
_cell.length_a   1.000
_cell.length_b   1.000
_cell.length_c   1.000
_cell.angle_alpha   90.00
_cell.angle_beta   90.00
_cell.angle_gamma   90.00
#
_symmetry.space_group_name_H-M   'P 1'
#
loop_
_entity.id
_entity.type
_entity.pdbx_description
1 polymer ?
#
loop_
_entity_poly.entity_id
_entity_poly.type
_entity_poly.pdbx_seq_one_letter_code
_entity_poly.pdbx_strand_id
1 'polypeptide(L)'
;MNYFKISLHHRGDDYSKAIRFRNFTFDVFDEDPRKLANFPNITGNICYYQIDPLEPGTYLFNCSTSVIGRYVRLSMRNNENYPMNICELEVLVSSSRYEEIPLKREKNTKHVGTPLVQLTVRNVFLCARACLFRRSIYCTAVNWVTTTGSCQLLSVNPYVNYAANLIPDQLTDFYIQSN
;
A
#
# COMPACT_ATOMS: atom_id res chain seq x y z
N MET A 1 18.19 -6.47 4.80
CA MET A 1 18.29 -5.45 3.73
C MET A 1 17.12 -5.67 2.79
N ASN A 2 16.33 -4.64 2.52
CA ASN A 2 15.11 -4.76 1.72
C ASN A 2 15.45 -4.37 0.28
N TYR A 3 15.37 -5.32 -0.62
CA TYR A 3 15.56 -5.15 -2.05
C TYR A 3 14.20 -4.97 -2.72
N PHE A 4 14.02 -3.84 -3.41
CA PHE A 4 12.92 -3.67 -4.35
C PHE A 4 13.27 -4.43 -5.63
N LYS A 5 12.31 -5.24 -6.09
CA LYS A 5 12.31 -5.90 -7.38
C LYS A 5 11.11 -5.39 -8.16
N ILE A 6 11.26 -5.23 -9.46
CA ILE A 6 10.22 -4.72 -10.35
C ILE A 6 10.10 -5.70 -11.50
N SER A 7 8.94 -6.31 -11.68
CA SER A 7 8.61 -7.14 -12.83
C SER A 7 7.85 -6.29 -13.84
N LEU A 8 8.31 -6.29 -15.09
CA LEU A 8 7.71 -5.53 -16.18
C LEU A 8 7.36 -6.50 -17.31
N HIS A 9 6.10 -6.52 -17.71
CA HIS A 9 5.66 -7.26 -18.89
C HIS A 9 5.53 -6.31 -20.08
N HIS A 10 6.44 -6.47 -21.05
CA HIS A 10 6.45 -5.74 -22.31
C HIS A 10 5.69 -6.53 -23.37
N ARG A 11 4.69 -5.88 -23.99
CA ARG A 11 3.78 -6.50 -24.96
C ARG A 11 4.50 -6.88 -26.25
N GLY A 12 4.28 -8.11 -26.73
CA GLY A 12 4.82 -8.63 -27.99
C GLY A 12 3.81 -8.71 -29.13
N ASP A 13 2.88 -7.76 -29.20
CA ASP A 13 1.95 -7.71 -30.33
C ASP A 13 2.72 -7.39 -31.61
N ASP A 14 2.32 -8.06 -32.69
CA ASP A 14 2.87 -8.03 -34.06
C ASP A 14 2.66 -6.68 -34.78
N TYR A 15 2.79 -5.58 -34.05
CA TYR A 15 3.08 -4.31 -34.67
C TYR A 15 4.54 -4.39 -35.11
N SER A 16 4.77 -4.33 -36.42
CA SER A 16 6.08 -3.99 -37.01
C SER A 16 6.70 -2.67 -36.49
N LYS A 17 6.00 -1.99 -35.57
CA LYS A 17 6.35 -0.79 -34.82
C LYS A 17 6.20 -0.94 -33.30
N ALA A 18 6.11 -2.15 -32.74
CA ALA A 18 6.33 -2.35 -31.31
C ALA A 18 7.80 -2.04 -31.02
N ILE A 19 8.08 -0.73 -30.95
CA ILE A 19 9.42 -0.19 -30.82
C ILE A 19 9.94 -0.66 -29.47
N ARG A 20 11.08 -1.33 -29.52
CA ARG A 20 11.75 -1.92 -28.36
C ARG A 20 11.76 -0.94 -27.20
N PHE A 21 11.27 -1.40 -26.05
CA PHE A 21 11.18 -0.58 -24.84
C PHE A 21 12.59 -0.24 -24.35
N ARG A 22 12.95 1.04 -24.27
CA ARG A 22 14.33 1.50 -24.05
C ARG A 22 14.38 2.85 -23.35
N ASN A 23 15.57 3.28 -22.95
CA ASN A 23 15.82 4.59 -22.38
C ASN A 23 14.86 4.95 -21.23
N PHE A 24 14.59 4.04 -20.31
CA PHE A 24 13.65 4.28 -19.21
C PHE A 24 14.32 4.22 -17.84
N THR A 25 13.69 4.86 -16.86
CA THR A 25 14.12 4.87 -15.46
C THR A 25 12.97 4.49 -14.54
N PHE A 26 13.26 3.65 -13.55
CA PHE A 26 12.43 3.44 -12.38
C PHE A 26 12.95 4.28 -11.22
N ASP A 27 12.13 5.20 -10.74
CA ASP A 27 12.41 6.02 -9.56
C ASP A 27 11.42 5.68 -8.45
N VAL A 28 11.85 5.77 -7.20
CA VAL A 28 11.02 5.51 -6.02
C VAL A 28 10.95 6.76 -5.15
N PHE A 29 9.76 7.04 -4.61
CA PHE A 29 9.48 8.18 -3.75
C PHE A 29 8.80 7.72 -2.46
N ASP A 30 9.11 8.39 -1.35
CA ASP A 30 8.46 8.16 -0.06
C ASP A 30 7.01 8.68 -0.04
N GLU A 31 6.77 9.78 -0.74
CA GLU A 31 5.45 10.39 -0.91
C GLU A 31 5.02 10.47 -2.37
N ASP A 32 3.75 10.80 -2.62
CA ASP A 32 3.21 10.87 -3.98
C ASP A 32 3.89 12.01 -4.76
N PRO A 33 4.69 11.74 -5.80
CA PRO A 33 5.50 12.76 -6.46
C PRO A 33 4.65 13.83 -7.14
N ARG A 34 3.37 13.54 -7.44
CA ARG A 34 2.44 14.50 -8.05
C ARG A 34 2.06 15.65 -7.12
N LYS A 35 2.30 15.51 -5.81
CA LYS A 35 2.05 16.54 -4.80
C LYS A 35 3.23 17.49 -4.62
N LEU A 36 4.37 17.21 -5.23
CA LEU A 36 5.58 18.01 -5.09
C LEU A 36 5.59 19.13 -6.12
N ALA A 37 5.96 20.33 -5.69
CA ALA A 37 5.89 21.55 -6.48
C ALA A 37 6.64 21.47 -7.84
N ASN A 38 7.65 20.61 -7.92
CA ASN A 38 8.53 20.48 -9.08
C ASN A 38 8.14 19.31 -10.00
N PHE A 39 6.97 18.68 -9.82
CA PHE A 39 6.50 17.63 -10.72
C PHE A 39 6.18 18.18 -12.12
N PRO A 40 6.55 17.49 -13.24
CA PRO A 40 7.20 16.17 -13.32
C PRO A 40 8.73 16.20 -13.26
N ASN A 41 9.36 17.38 -13.25
CA ASN A 41 10.80 17.63 -13.23
C ASN A 41 11.44 17.39 -11.85
N ILE A 42 11.06 16.28 -11.22
CA ILE A 42 11.64 15.78 -9.98
C ILE A 42 12.27 14.43 -10.26
N THR A 43 13.37 14.10 -9.58
CA THR A 43 13.97 12.77 -9.61
C THR A 43 13.85 12.16 -8.22
N GLY A 44 13.30 10.95 -8.15
CA GLY A 44 13.23 10.18 -6.91
C GLY A 44 14.52 9.41 -6.66
N ASN A 45 14.49 8.48 -5.72
CA ASN A 45 15.58 7.54 -5.54
C ASN A 45 15.61 6.58 -6.74
N ILE A 46 16.64 6.68 -7.58
CA ILE A 46 16.77 5.86 -8.78
C ILE A 46 16.95 4.40 -8.36
N CYS A 47 16.01 3.55 -8.75
CA CYS A 47 16.08 2.12 -8.55
C CYS A 47 16.87 1.46 -9.68
N TYR A 48 16.47 1.75 -10.92
CA TYR A 48 16.98 1.08 -12.11
C TYR A 48 16.91 1.99 -13.33
N TYR A 49 17.83 1.80 -14.27
CA TYR A 49 17.92 2.53 -15.51
C TYR A 49 18.27 1.57 -16.66
N GLN A 50 17.52 1.67 -17.76
CA GLN A 50 17.73 0.88 -18.96
C GLN A 50 18.03 1.80 -20.14
N ILE A 51 19.18 1.59 -20.79
CA ILE A 51 19.55 2.28 -22.03
C ILE A 51 19.14 1.42 -23.23
N ASP A 52 19.60 0.17 -23.21
CA ASP A 52 19.50 -0.70 -24.35
C ASP A 52 18.05 -1.12 -24.61
N PRO A 53 17.69 -1.35 -25.87
CA PRO A 53 16.35 -1.77 -26.20
C PRO A 53 16.04 -3.18 -25.73
N LEU A 54 14.89 -3.34 -25.07
CA LEU A 54 14.34 -4.61 -24.65
C LEU A 54 13.42 -5.17 -25.72
N GLU A 55 13.61 -6.45 -26.02
CA GLU A 55 12.67 -7.22 -26.84
C GLU A 55 11.32 -7.38 -26.10
N PRO A 56 10.29 -7.90 -26.77
CA PRO A 56 9.08 -8.31 -26.07
C PRO A 56 9.34 -9.43 -25.05
N GLY A 57 8.74 -9.32 -23.87
CA GLY A 57 8.93 -10.32 -22.81
C GLY A 57 8.65 -9.79 -21.41
N THR A 58 8.83 -10.67 -20.43
CA THR A 58 8.79 -10.32 -19.00
C THR A 58 10.21 -10.13 -18.49
N TYR A 59 10.46 -8.98 -17.89
CA TYR A 59 11.76 -8.61 -17.35
C TYR A 59 11.68 -8.38 -15.85
N LEU A 60 12.62 -8.95 -15.12
CA LEU A 60 12.78 -8.72 -13.69
C LEU A 60 13.96 -7.79 -13.45
N PHE A 61 13.68 -6.58 -12.98
CA PHE A 61 14.67 -5.59 -12.61
C PHE A 61 14.88 -5.56 -11.11
N ASN A 62 16.13 -5.70 -10.68
CA ASN A 62 16.51 -5.49 -9.29
C ASN A 62 17.02 -4.05 -9.16
N CYS A 63 16.62 -3.35 -8.09
CA CYS A 63 17.24 -2.05 -7.83
C CYS A 63 18.74 -2.23 -7.56
N SER A 64 19.55 -1.35 -8.15
CA SER A 64 21.00 -1.35 -7.99
C SER A 64 21.44 -1.10 -6.53
N THR A 65 20.61 -0.39 -5.77
CA THR A 65 20.78 -0.12 -4.35
C THR A 65 19.53 -0.51 -3.56
N SER A 66 19.67 -0.66 -2.24
CA SER A 66 18.49 -0.74 -1.36
C SER A 66 17.81 0.63 -1.38
N VAL A 67 16.62 0.67 -1.96
CA VAL A 67 15.77 1.86 -2.00
C VAL A 67 14.62 1.65 -1.01
N ILE A 68 14.14 2.72 -0.38
CA ILE A 68 12.93 2.71 0.45
C ILE A 68 11.97 3.72 -0.18
N GLY A 69 10.68 3.36 -0.24
CA GLY A 69 9.61 4.29 -0.60
C GLY A 69 8.29 3.59 -0.90
N ARG A 70 7.28 4.40 -1.22
CA ARG A 70 5.88 3.98 -1.37
C ARG A 70 5.36 4.09 -2.81
N TYR A 71 5.96 4.96 -3.61
CA TYR A 71 5.52 5.25 -4.98
C TYR A 71 6.63 4.94 -5.96
N VAL A 72 6.32 4.18 -7.01
CA VAL A 72 7.25 3.89 -8.11
C VAL A 72 6.82 4.67 -9.34
N ARG A 73 7.76 5.33 -9.99
CA ARG A 73 7.56 6.03 -11.26
C ARG A 73 8.40 5.35 -12.33
N LEU A 74 7.76 5.01 -13.44
CA LEU A 74 8.42 4.68 -14.69
C LEU A 74 8.42 5.92 -15.59
N SER A 75 9.59 6.32 -16.07
CA SER A 75 9.73 7.43 -17.01
C SER A 75 10.62 7.04 -18.17
N MET A 76 10.17 7.28 -19.40
CA MET A 76 11.07 7.28 -20.56
C MET A 76 11.85 8.59 -20.56
N ARG A 77 13.18 8.48 -20.61
CA ARG A 77 14.10 9.61 -20.75
C ARG A 77 14.37 9.83 -22.23
N ASN A 78 14.47 11.11 -22.58
CA ASN A 78 14.59 11.65 -23.92
C ASN A 78 13.27 11.59 -24.71
N ASN A 79 12.99 12.68 -25.44
CA ASN A 79 11.82 12.91 -26.28
C ASN A 79 11.77 11.95 -27.49
N GLU A 80 11.92 10.66 -27.27
CA GLU A 80 11.64 9.68 -28.29
C GLU A 80 10.12 9.71 -28.55
N ASN A 81 9.71 10.02 -29.78
CA ASN A 81 8.31 10.03 -30.23
C ASN A 81 7.70 8.61 -30.26
N TYR A 82 8.21 7.70 -29.45
CA TYR A 82 7.79 6.31 -29.41
C TYR A 82 6.79 6.11 -28.27
N PRO A 83 5.62 5.53 -28.55
CA PRO A 83 4.66 5.25 -27.51
C PRO A 83 5.23 4.22 -26.52
N MET A 84 5.07 4.49 -25.23
CA MET A 84 5.34 3.53 -24.17
C MET A 84 4.26 2.44 -24.23
N ASN A 85 4.66 1.23 -24.63
CA ASN A 85 3.77 0.07 -24.67
C ASN A 85 4.11 -0.85 -23.51
N ILE A 86 3.28 -0.89 -22.47
CA ILE A 86 3.49 -1.76 -21.31
C ILE A 86 2.17 -2.47 -21.03
N CYS A 87 2.23 -3.79 -20.82
CA CYS A 87 1.06 -4.54 -20.39
C CYS A 87 0.87 -4.42 -18.88
N GLU A 88 1.94 -4.69 -18.14
CA GLU A 88 1.89 -4.84 -16.70
C GLU A 88 3.20 -4.39 -16.07
N LEU A 89 3.08 -3.79 -14.88
CA LEU A 89 4.19 -3.44 -14.02
C LEU A 89 3.84 -3.93 -12.60
N GLU A 90 4.62 -4.86 -12.09
CA GLU A 90 4.51 -5.38 -10.74
C GLU A 90 5.70 -4.91 -9.90
N VAL A 91 5.43 -4.49 -8.66
CA VAL A 91 6.47 -4.11 -7.70
C VAL A 91 6.54 -5.18 -6.61
N LEU A 92 7.67 -5.87 -6.56
CA LEU A 92 7.96 -7.00 -5.69
C LEU A 92 8.96 -6.56 -4.61
N VAL A 93 8.52 -6.41 -3.36
CA VAL A 93 9.40 -6.00 -2.26
C VAL A 93 9.95 -7.20 -1.50
N SER A 94 11.27 -7.33 -1.40
CA SER A 94 11.90 -8.34 -0.54
C SER A 94 11.77 -7.88 0.92
N SER A 95 11.01 -8.64 1.69
CA SER A 95 10.34 -8.24 2.93
C SER A 95 9.13 -7.35 2.66
N SER A 96 7.94 -7.97 2.65
CA SER A 96 6.84 -7.33 3.34
C SER A 96 7.33 -7.04 4.75
N ARG A 97 7.48 -5.77 5.13
CA ARG A 97 7.24 -5.46 6.54
C ARG A 97 5.78 -5.84 6.75
N TYR A 98 5.56 -7.04 7.25
CA TYR A 98 4.36 -7.29 8.02
C TYR A 98 4.43 -6.26 9.13
N GLU A 99 3.65 -5.20 8.99
CA GLU A 99 3.29 -4.42 10.15
C GLU A 99 2.36 -5.35 10.93
N GLU A 100 2.95 -6.14 11.84
CA GLU A 100 2.17 -6.63 12.97
C GLU A 100 1.71 -5.36 13.65
N ILE A 101 0.44 -5.03 13.44
CA ILE A 101 -0.23 -3.98 14.18
C ILE A 101 -0.86 -4.75 15.33
N PRO A 102 -0.13 -4.92 16.46
CA PRO A 102 -0.70 -5.57 17.61
C PRO A 102 -1.97 -4.80 17.98
N LEU A 103 -3.10 -5.50 17.97
CA LEU A 103 -4.34 -4.95 18.48
C LEU A 103 -4.45 -5.41 19.92
N LYS A 104 -4.41 -4.48 20.87
CA LYS A 104 -4.79 -4.74 22.25
C LYS A 104 -6.29 -5.00 22.29
N ARG A 105 -6.68 -6.15 22.87
CA ARG A 105 -8.07 -6.52 23.09
C ARG A 105 -8.51 -6.14 24.50
N GLU A 106 -9.60 -5.39 24.60
CA GLU A 106 -10.34 -5.13 25.83
C GLU A 106 -11.61 -6.00 25.78
N LYS A 107 -11.61 -7.09 26.54
CA LYS A 107 -12.71 -8.08 26.53
C LYS A 107 -13.98 -7.52 27.13
N ASN A 108 -15.12 -7.90 26.56
CA ASN A 108 -16.46 -7.53 27.08
C ASN A 108 -16.62 -6.02 27.28
N THR A 109 -16.07 -5.25 26.35
CA THR A 109 -16.14 -3.79 26.35
C THR A 109 -16.43 -3.28 24.94
N LYS A 110 -17.06 -2.11 24.90
CA LYS A 110 -17.39 -1.40 23.67
C LYS A 110 -16.94 0.05 23.80
N HIS A 111 -16.34 0.58 22.74
CA HIS A 111 -16.09 2.01 22.64
C HIS A 111 -17.34 2.72 22.11
N VAL A 112 -17.83 3.77 22.80
CA VAL A 112 -19.08 4.48 22.46
C VAL A 112 -18.97 5.51 21.32
N GLY A 113 -17.79 5.65 20.71
CA GLY A 113 -17.58 6.53 19.56
C GLY A 113 -18.42 6.19 18.32
N THR A 114 -18.64 7.18 17.46
CA THR A 114 -19.34 7.01 16.19
C THR A 114 -18.53 6.12 15.24
N PRO A 115 -19.09 5.00 14.74
CA PRO A 115 -18.42 4.18 13.75
C PRO A 115 -18.18 4.98 12.46
N LEU A 116 -16.96 4.90 11.93
CA LEU A 116 -16.65 5.36 10.58
C LEU A 116 -17.46 4.57 9.56
N VAL A 117 -17.50 3.24 9.77
CA VAL A 117 -18.17 2.27 8.91
C VAL A 117 -18.62 1.09 9.77
N GLN A 118 -19.78 0.53 9.43
CA GLN A 118 -20.25 -0.72 9.98
C GLN A 118 -20.31 -1.80 8.90
N LEU A 119 -19.79 -2.97 9.21
CA LEU A 119 -19.68 -4.12 8.31
C LEU A 119 -20.18 -5.37 9.04
N THR A 120 -20.57 -6.39 8.28
CA THR A 120 -20.78 -7.73 8.83
C THR A 120 -19.72 -8.65 8.25
N VAL A 121 -18.89 -9.23 9.10
CA VAL A 121 -17.81 -10.14 8.70
C VAL A 121 -17.85 -11.39 9.55
N ARG A 122 -17.13 -12.45 9.14
CA ARG A 122 -17.23 -13.76 9.78
C ARG A 122 -16.37 -13.89 11.04
N ASN A 123 -15.34 -13.07 11.17
CA ASN A 123 -14.45 -13.10 12.31
C ASN A 123 -13.77 -11.75 12.53
N VAL A 124 -13.22 -11.59 13.73
CA VAL A 124 -12.53 -10.37 14.14
C VAL A 124 -11.29 -10.05 13.32
N PHE A 125 -10.59 -11.06 12.79
CA PHE A 125 -9.42 -10.85 11.95
C PHE A 125 -9.79 -10.11 10.66
N LEU A 126 -10.89 -10.47 10.01
CA LEU A 126 -11.40 -9.76 8.84
C LEU A 126 -11.87 -8.34 9.18
N CYS A 127 -12.42 -8.13 10.37
CA CYS A 127 -12.81 -6.82 10.87
C CYS A 127 -11.59 -5.89 11.06
N ALA A 128 -10.60 -6.37 11.79
CA ALA A 128 -9.31 -5.70 11.98
C ALA A 128 -8.63 -5.41 10.64
N ARG A 129 -8.56 -6.42 9.76
CA ARG A 129 -8.01 -6.26 8.41
C ARG A 129 -8.73 -5.16 7.63
N ALA A 130 -10.07 -5.10 7.66
CA ALA A 130 -10.83 -4.04 6.99
C ALA A 130 -10.48 -2.64 7.52
N CYS A 131 -10.21 -2.50 8.82
CA CYS A 131 -9.70 -1.28 9.42
C CYS A 131 -8.33 -0.89 8.84
N LEU A 132 -7.40 -1.85 8.80
CA LEU A 132 -6.03 -1.63 8.32
C LEU A 132 -5.96 -1.24 6.84
N PHE A 133 -6.77 -1.85 5.99
CA PHE A 133 -6.86 -1.48 4.56
C PHE A 133 -7.39 -0.06 4.35
N ARG A 134 -8.07 0.51 5.36
CA ARG A 134 -8.72 1.83 5.31
C ARG A 134 -7.95 2.90 6.10
N ARG A 135 -6.62 2.79 6.20
CA ARG A 135 -5.78 3.81 6.85
C ARG A 135 -5.95 5.24 6.30
N SER A 136 -6.46 5.41 5.08
CA SER A 136 -6.80 6.73 4.53
C SER A 136 -7.87 7.49 5.33
N ILE A 137 -8.66 6.79 6.16
CA ILE A 137 -9.69 7.39 7.03
C ILE A 137 -9.35 7.24 8.53
N TYR A 138 -8.07 7.04 8.87
CA TYR A 138 -7.59 6.92 10.26
C TYR A 138 -8.34 5.87 11.10
N CYS A 139 -8.63 4.71 10.52
CA CYS A 139 -9.14 3.58 11.30
C CYS A 139 -8.02 2.97 12.15
N THR A 140 -8.20 3.00 13.46
CA THR A 140 -7.19 2.59 14.46
C THR A 140 -7.77 1.65 15.52
N ALA A 141 -9.09 1.47 15.54
CA ALA A 141 -9.77 0.59 16.47
C ALA A 141 -11.04 -0.02 15.88
N VAL A 142 -11.53 -1.11 16.47
CA VAL A 142 -12.79 -1.76 16.08
C VAL A 142 -13.58 -2.23 17.30
N ASN A 143 -14.91 -2.11 17.24
CA ASN A 143 -15.80 -2.91 18.08
C ASN A 143 -16.21 -4.17 17.30
N TRP A 144 -16.02 -5.33 17.92
CA TRP A 144 -16.42 -6.62 17.36
C TRP A 144 -17.54 -7.24 18.18
N VAL A 145 -18.75 -7.31 17.62
CA VAL A 145 -19.90 -7.94 18.23
C VAL A 145 -19.85 -9.45 17.95
N THR A 146 -19.44 -10.20 18.96
CA THR A 146 -19.12 -11.65 18.86
C THR A 146 -20.29 -12.51 18.41
N THR A 147 -21.53 -12.15 18.77
CA THR A 147 -22.73 -12.92 18.46
C THR A 147 -23.27 -12.72 17.06
N THR A 148 -23.10 -11.53 16.50
CA THR A 148 -23.69 -11.15 15.20
C THR A 148 -22.66 -11.06 14.08
N GLY A 149 -21.37 -11.06 14.42
CA GLY A 149 -20.30 -10.75 13.48
C GLY A 149 -20.31 -9.30 13.00
N SER A 150 -21.00 -8.40 13.72
CA SER A 150 -20.98 -6.98 13.39
C SER A 150 -19.65 -6.35 13.78
N CYS A 151 -19.07 -5.64 12.84
CA CYS A 151 -17.78 -4.98 12.93
C CYS A 151 -18.00 -3.47 12.76
N GLN A 152 -17.67 -2.70 13.79
CA GLN A 152 -17.72 -1.25 13.74
C GLN A 152 -16.30 -0.71 13.72
N LEU A 153 -15.94 -0.05 12.62
CA LEU A 153 -14.63 0.57 12.43
C LEU A 153 -14.61 1.95 13.09
N LEU A 154 -13.58 2.26 13.85
CA LEU A 154 -13.49 3.48 14.66
C LEU A 154 -12.17 4.23 14.40
N SER A 155 -12.24 5.55 14.50
CA SER A 155 -11.05 6.41 14.62
C SER A 155 -10.87 6.76 16.10
N VAL A 156 -9.96 6.07 16.77
CA VAL A 156 -9.60 6.32 18.17
C VAL A 156 -8.11 6.60 18.24
N ASN A 157 -7.72 7.73 18.82
CA ASN A 157 -6.30 8.02 18.98
C ASN A 157 -5.70 7.08 20.06
N PRO A 158 -4.77 6.17 19.71
CA PRO A 158 -4.22 5.21 20.68
C PRO A 158 -3.23 5.84 21.67
N TYR A 159 -2.81 7.10 21.44
CA TYR A 159 -1.86 7.83 22.27
C TYR A 159 -2.52 8.65 23.39
N VAL A 160 -3.85 8.70 23.44
CA VAL A 160 -4.60 9.38 24.51
C VAL A 160 -5.39 8.37 25.34
N ASN A 161 -5.75 8.74 26.57
CA ASN A 161 -6.55 7.88 27.42
C ASN A 161 -7.97 7.72 26.83
N TYR A 162 -8.23 6.54 26.26
CA TYR A 162 -9.51 6.17 25.65
C TYR A 162 -10.46 5.45 26.63
N ALA A 163 -10.04 5.18 27.87
CA ALA A 163 -10.80 4.38 28.83
C ALA A 163 -12.14 5.04 29.24
N ALA A 164 -12.22 6.37 29.23
CA ALA A 164 -13.45 7.10 29.55
C ALA A 164 -14.59 6.83 28.55
N ASN A 165 -14.26 6.36 27.34
CA ASN A 165 -15.23 6.04 26.28
C ASN A 165 -15.48 4.53 26.16
N LEU A 166 -14.93 3.72 27.06
CA LEU A 166 -15.23 2.30 27.13
C LEU A 166 -16.38 2.05 28.08
N ILE A 167 -17.38 1.32 27.60
CA ILE A 167 -18.48 0.81 28.43
C ILE A 167 -18.43 -0.71 28.48
N PRO A 168 -18.84 -1.34 29.61
CA PRO A 168 -19.03 -2.78 29.66
C PRO A 168 -20.10 -3.25 28.65
N ASP A 169 -19.79 -4.28 27.88
CA ASP A 169 -20.71 -4.92 26.94
C ASP A 169 -20.31 -6.39 26.77
N GLN A 170 -21.10 -7.31 27.32
CA GLN A 170 -20.78 -8.75 27.34
C GLN A 170 -20.72 -9.40 25.95
N LEU A 171 -21.23 -8.74 24.91
CA LEU A 171 -21.29 -9.29 23.56
C LEU A 171 -20.26 -8.65 22.63
N THR A 172 -19.57 -7.61 23.08
CA THR A 172 -18.63 -6.85 22.27
C THR A 172 -17.22 -6.93 22.84
N ASP A 173 -16.25 -7.14 21.96
CA ASP A 173 -14.84 -6.94 22.27
C ASP A 173 -14.34 -5.70 21.54
N PHE A 174 -13.61 -4.84 22.25
CA PHE A 174 -12.93 -3.69 21.66
C PHE A 174 -11.49 -4.03 21.35
N TYR A 175 -11.03 -3.66 20.16
CA TYR A 175 -9.66 -3.86 19.71
C TYR A 175 -9.09 -2.52 19.26
N ILE A 176 -7.91 -2.15 19.77
CA ILE A 176 -7.24 -0.90 19.42
C ILE A 176 -5.77 -1.18 19.10
N GLN A 177 -5.22 -0.45 18.14
CA GLN A 177 -3.78 -0.48 17.85
C GLN A 177 -2.98 -0.17 19.12
N SER A 178 -2.17 -1.12 19.57
CA SER A 178 -1.20 -0.90 20.64
C SER A 178 0.08 -0.31 20.08
N ASN A 179 0.73 0.50 20.91
CA ASN A 179 2.06 1.03 20.64
C ASN A 179 3.13 -0.07 20.66
#